data_AF-A0A9E4LZ22-F1
#
_entry.id   AF-A0A9E4LZ22-F1
#
_cell.length_a   1.000
_cell.length_b   1.000
_cell.length_c   1.000
_cell.angle_alpha   90.00
_cell.angle_beta   90.00
_cell.angle_gamma   90.00
#
_symmetry.space_group_name_H-M   'P 1'
#
loop_
_entity.id
_entity.type
_entity.pdbx_description
1 polymer ?
#
loop_
_entity_poly.entity_id
_entity_poly.type
_entity_poly.pdbx_seq_one_letter_code
_entity_poly.pdbx_strand_id
1 'polypeptide(L)'
;MEILEALLADTSVERVVDAVDRLGNGAGLKRLSYLLEVLGRDVEVIDQPMTSGISLLDPALPTRGPRSSHWGLRVKANVSA
;
A
#
# COMPACT_ATOMS: atom_id res chain seq x y z
N MET A 1 3.01 -3.06 -12.25
CA MET A 1 1.53 -3.10 -12.26
C MET A 1 0.98 -4.49 -12.60
N GLU A 2 1.66 -5.26 -13.46
CA GLU A 2 1.28 -6.64 -13.82
C GLU A 2 1.09 -7.58 -12.62
N ILE A 3 1.90 -7.48 -11.58
CA ILE A 3 1.84 -8.37 -10.40
C ILE A 3 0.56 -8.19 -9.58
N LEU A 4 0.08 -6.94 -9.39
CA LEU A 4 -1.12 -6.72 -8.60
C LEU A 4 -2.37 -7.16 -9.36
N GLU A 5 -2.44 -6.87 -10.65
CA GLU A 5 -3.54 -7.34 -11.50
C GLU A 5 -3.59 -8.88 -11.56
N ALA A 6 -2.43 -9.54 -11.70
CA ALA A 6 -2.36 -11.00 -11.62
C ALA A 6 -2.79 -11.54 -10.26
N LEU A 7 -2.39 -10.89 -9.16
CA LEU A 7 -2.82 -11.28 -7.82
C LEU A 7 -4.35 -11.14 -7.67
N LEU A 8 -4.91 -10.02 -8.11
CA LEU A 8 -6.35 -9.73 -8.03
C LEU A 8 -7.19 -10.52 -9.03
N ALA A 9 -6.59 -11.17 -10.03
CA ALA A 9 -7.28 -12.12 -10.89
C ALA A 9 -7.72 -13.38 -10.12
N ASP A 10 -6.91 -13.79 -9.13
CA ASP A 10 -7.12 -15.02 -8.35
C ASP A 10 -7.66 -14.75 -6.92
N THR A 11 -7.71 -13.50 -6.49
CA THR A 11 -8.17 -13.12 -5.14
C THR A 11 -8.89 -11.78 -5.11
N SER A 12 -9.65 -11.51 -4.04
CA SER A 12 -10.30 -10.21 -3.85
C SER A 12 -9.44 -9.25 -3.05
N VAL A 13 -9.67 -7.94 -3.19
CA VAL A 13 -8.92 -6.90 -2.47
C VAL A 13 -9.00 -7.11 -0.95
N GLU A 14 -10.18 -7.46 -0.44
CA GLU A 14 -10.44 -7.71 0.97
C GLU A 14 -9.57 -8.85 1.50
N ARG A 15 -9.39 -9.92 0.72
CA ARG A 15 -8.51 -11.03 1.12
C ARG A 15 -7.04 -10.62 1.17
N VAL A 16 -6.60 -9.74 0.28
CA VAL A 16 -5.23 -9.20 0.33
C VAL A 16 -5.04 -8.32 1.55
N VAL A 17 -6.01 -7.46 1.85
CA VAL A 17 -6.00 -6.59 3.03
C VAL A 17 -5.96 -7.44 4.31
N ASP A 18 -6.85 -8.42 4.44
CA ASP A 18 -6.86 -9.36 5.58
C ASP A 18 -5.54 -10.10 5.73
N ALA A 19 -4.95 -10.56 4.62
CA ALA A 19 -3.68 -11.27 4.65
C ALA A 19 -2.54 -10.35 5.13
N VAL A 20 -2.49 -9.11 4.64
CA VAL A 20 -1.48 -8.12 5.04
C VAL A 20 -1.67 -7.69 6.49
N ASP A 21 -2.90 -7.55 6.95
CA ASP A 21 -3.20 -7.21 8.34
C ASP A 21 -2.78 -8.33 9.30
N ARG A 22 -3.06 -9.59 8.97
CA ARG A 22 -2.61 -10.76 9.76
C ARG A 22 -1.10 -10.88 9.90
N LEU A 23 -0.33 -10.34 8.96
CA LEU A 23 1.13 -10.28 9.08
C LEU A 23 1.59 -9.26 10.15
N GLY A 24 0.67 -8.46 10.72
CA GLY A 24 0.94 -7.50 11.78
C GLY A 24 1.85 -6.35 11.34
N ASN A 25 1.99 -6.13 10.03
CA ASN A 25 2.92 -5.17 9.47
C ASN A 25 2.19 -3.91 9.01
N GLY A 26 2.06 -2.93 9.91
CA GLY A 26 1.44 -1.65 9.58
C GLY A 26 2.10 -0.90 8.42
N ALA A 27 3.38 -1.19 8.11
CA ALA A 27 4.02 -0.64 6.91
C ALA A 27 3.56 -1.35 5.62
N GLY A 28 3.24 -2.65 5.69
CA GLY A 28 2.64 -3.40 4.58
C GLY A 28 1.27 -2.83 4.22
N LEU A 29 0.44 -2.58 5.24
CA LEU A 29 -0.90 -2.01 5.04
C LEU A 29 -0.84 -0.63 4.38
N LYS A 30 -0.01 0.29 4.88
CA LYS A 30 0.20 1.61 4.26
C LYS A 30 0.54 1.52 2.78
N ARG A 31 1.46 0.61 2.41
CA ARG A 31 1.87 0.41 1.01
C ARG A 31 0.72 -0.10 0.16
N LEU A 32 -0.02 -1.10 0.65
CA LEU A 32 -1.16 -1.65 -0.05
C LEU A 32 -2.22 -0.58 -0.30
N SER A 33 -2.57 0.21 0.72
CA SER A 33 -3.54 1.30 0.59
C SER A 33 -3.13 2.31 -0.48
N TYR A 34 -1.87 2.74 -0.45
CA TYR A 34 -1.35 3.67 -1.46
C TYR A 34 -1.40 3.09 -2.87
N LEU A 35 -1.05 1.81 -3.04
CA LEU A 35 -1.09 1.16 -4.35
C LEU A 35 -2.53 1.06 -4.86
N LEU A 36 -3.49 0.70 -4.02
CA LEU A 36 -4.90 0.63 -4.40
C LEU A 36 -5.44 2.02 -4.79
N GLU A 37 -5.12 3.07 -4.02
CA GLU A 37 -5.51 4.45 -4.33
C GLU A 37 -4.98 4.90 -5.69
N VAL A 38 -3.66 4.72 -5.93
CA VAL A 38 -3.04 5.15 -7.19
C VAL A 38 -3.59 4.39 -8.40
N LEU A 39 -4.00 3.14 -8.19
CA LEU A 39 -4.60 2.31 -9.23
C LEU A 39 -6.12 2.50 -9.38
N GLY A 40 -6.69 3.48 -8.68
CA GLY A 40 -8.13 3.80 -8.76
C GLY A 40 -9.02 2.67 -8.24
N ARG A 41 -8.50 1.83 -7.33
CA ARG A 41 -9.26 0.79 -6.65
C ARG A 41 -9.83 1.34 -5.35
N ASP A 42 -10.93 0.74 -4.92
CA ASP A 42 -11.61 1.17 -3.70
C ASP A 42 -10.73 0.91 -2.47
N VAL A 43 -10.48 1.96 -1.70
CA VAL A 43 -9.69 1.94 -0.47
C VAL A 43 -10.57 1.86 0.78
N GLU A 44 -11.91 1.96 0.64
CA GLU A 44 -12.85 1.87 1.77
C GLU A 44 -12.78 0.51 2.48
N VAL A 45 -12.29 -0.53 1.81
CA VAL A 45 -11.97 -1.84 2.42
C VAL A 45 -10.87 -1.77 3.47
N ILE A 46 -10.16 -0.65 3.59
CA ILE A 46 -9.12 -0.41 4.60
C ILE A 46 -9.66 0.56 5.66
N ASP A 47 -10.68 0.11 6.39
CA ASP A 47 -11.25 0.83 7.53
C ASP A 47 -10.46 0.54 8.82
N GLN A 48 -9.17 0.88 8.82
CA GLN A 48 -8.32 0.67 9.99
C GLN A 48 -7.33 1.81 10.21
N PRO A 49 -7.13 2.24 11.47
CA PRO A 49 -6.28 3.37 11.78
C PRO A 49 -4.83 3.07 11.39
N MET A 50 -4.28 3.91 10.51
CA MET A 50 -2.89 3.79 10.11
C MET A 50 -1.97 3.99 11.32
N THR A 51 -1.03 3.07 11.49
CA THR A 51 0.02 3.16 12.53
C THR A 51 0.77 4.49 12.43
N SER A 52 1.22 5.04 13.55
CA SER A 52 2.05 6.24 13.55
C SER A 52 3.39 6.00 12.84
N GLY A 53 3.99 7.06 12.29
CA GLY A 53 5.30 7.00 11.63
C GLY A 53 5.26 6.88 10.11
N ILE A 54 6.43 7.11 9.50
CA ILE A 54 6.59 7.19 8.04
C ILE A 54 7.34 5.95 7.54
N SER A 55 6.72 5.19 6.64
CA SER A 55 7.32 4.03 5.99
C SER A 55 7.81 4.34 4.58
N LEU A 56 8.76 3.58 4.05
CA LEU A 56 9.15 3.67 2.64
C LEU A 56 8.14 2.92 1.79
N LEU A 57 7.68 3.51 0.68
CA LEU A 57 6.85 2.80 -0.30
C LEU A 57 7.61 1.59 -0.85
N ASP A 58 8.85 1.80 -1.28
CA ASP A 58 9.78 0.75 -1.67
C ASP A 58 10.93 0.68 -0.65
N PRO A 59 11.03 -0.41 0.14
CA PRO A 59 12.12 -0.61 1.10
C PRO A 59 13.52 -0.67 0.47
N ALA A 60 13.63 -1.00 -0.83
CA ALA A 60 14.91 -1.09 -1.54
C ALA A 60 15.41 0.28 -2.01
N LEU A 61 14.59 1.33 -1.95
CA LEU A 61 14.97 2.67 -2.39
C LEU A 61 15.53 3.54 -1.25
N PRO A 62 16.33 4.58 -1.57
CA PRO A 62 16.89 5.49 -0.59
C PRO A 62 15.83 6.15 0.28
N THR A 63 16.19 6.42 1.55
CA THR A 63 15.26 6.90 2.55
C THR A 63 14.75 8.32 2.30
N ARG A 64 15.42 9.18 1.52
CA ARG A 64 15.03 10.60 1.31
C ARG A 64 14.09 10.75 0.11
N GLY A 65 13.05 11.60 0.20
CA GLY A 65 12.13 11.82 -0.93
C GLY A 65 10.80 12.50 -0.62
N PRO A 66 9.95 12.65 -1.67
CA PRO A 66 8.55 13.07 -1.54
C PRO A 66 7.79 12.20 -0.55
N ARG A 67 6.81 12.78 0.14
CA ARG A 67 6.00 12.11 1.16
C ARG A 67 4.51 12.19 0.82
N SER A 68 3.81 11.06 0.91
CA SER A 68 2.36 11.04 1.09
C SER A 68 2.06 11.14 2.57
N SER A 69 1.55 12.30 3.01
CA SER A 69 1.13 12.52 4.39
C SER A 69 -0.11 11.73 4.76
N HIS A 70 -1.01 11.51 3.80
CA HIS A 70 -2.25 10.75 3.97
C HIS A 70 -1.95 9.30 4.40
N TRP A 71 -1.03 8.63 3.70
CA TRP A 71 -0.67 7.23 3.99
C TRP A 71 0.57 7.06 4.89
N GLY A 72 1.21 8.16 5.30
CA GLY A 72 2.46 8.09 6.05
C GLY A 72 3.57 7.37 5.28
N LEU A 73 3.73 7.67 3.98
CA LEU A 73 4.69 7.01 3.10
C LEU A 73 5.70 7.97 2.48
N ARG A 74 6.93 7.51 2.24
CA ARG A 74 7.87 8.14 1.30
C ARG A 74 7.73 7.48 -0.07
N VAL A 75 7.33 8.27 -1.06
CA VAL A 75 6.96 7.83 -2.40
C VAL A 75 8.12 8.14 -3.33
N LYS A 76 9.03 7.17 -3.49
CA LYS A 76 10.17 7.24 -4.40
C LYS A 76 10.09 6.29 -5.59
N ALA A 77 9.04 5.47 -5.66
CA ALA A 77 8.73 4.64 -6.80
C ALA A 77 7.75 5.38 -7.74
N ASN A 78 7.91 5.20 -9.04
CA ASN A 78 6.90 5.60 -10.00
C ASN A 78 5.79 4.54 -9.99
N VAL A 79 4.62 4.92 -9.54
CA VAL A 79 3.40 4.11 -9.60
C VAL A 79 2.43 4.90 -10.46
N SER A 80 2.13 4.39 -11.64
CA SER A 80 1.15 4.95 -12.56
C SER A 80 0.14 3.86 -12.91
N ALA A 81 -1.12 4.26 -13.05
CA ALA A 81 -2.18 3.44 -13.62
C ALA A 81 -1.97 3.21 -15.13
#